data_AF-A0A3E2GTS4-F1
#
_entry.id   AF-A0A3E2GTS4-F1
#
_cell.length_a   1.000
_cell.length_b   1.000
_cell.length_c   1.000
_cell.angle_alpha   90.00
_cell.angle_beta   90.00
_cell.angle_gamma   90.00
#
_symmetry.space_group_name_H-M   'P 1'
#
loop_
_entity.id
_entity.type
_entity.pdbx_description
1 polymer ?
#
loop_
_entity_poly.entity_id
_entity_poly.type
_entity_poly.pdbx_seq_one_letter_code
_entity_poly.pdbx_strand_id
1 'polypeptide(L)'
;MATAETAAAATTASSSSDKKAKERPSALRSIIAGSTAGAVEIAITYPAEYADGKISGPRTVIAGFGAGVTESLLAVTPFESIKTTLIDDRKSANPRMRGFLHAVPIIARERGLRGFFQGFVPTTARQAANSATRFGSYTFLRQLAQSYIAPGEKLGTLATFGIGGIAGLITVYVTQPLDTVKTRMQSIEARSLYKNSFHCAALIYKNEGVLTFWSGALPRLARLILSGGIVFTMYEKSIELMDRMDPEKKYI
;
A
#
# COMPACT_ATOMS: atom_id res chain seq x y z
N MET A 1 -38.61 -34.71 56.66
CA MET A 1 -37.92 -33.42 56.46
C MET A 1 -36.44 -33.62 56.84
N ALA A 2 -35.61 -34.51 56.26
CA ALA A 2 -35.50 -35.17 54.96
C ALA A 2 -35.49 -34.22 53.75
N THR A 3 -34.35 -34.25 53.03
CA THR A 3 -34.02 -33.76 51.67
C THR A 3 -33.68 -32.27 51.48
N ALA A 4 -32.41 -31.91 51.68
CA ALA A 4 -31.68 -30.91 50.87
C ALA A 4 -30.14 -31.08 50.95
N GLU A 5 -29.68 -32.32 51.15
CA GLU A 5 -28.28 -32.73 51.22
C GLU A 5 -28.04 -33.73 50.07
N THR A 6 -27.99 -33.28 48.80
CA THR A 6 -27.49 -34.02 47.60
C THR A 6 -27.75 -33.25 46.29
N ALA A 7 -26.99 -32.19 45.96
CA ALA A 7 -26.87 -31.72 44.56
C ALA A 7 -25.76 -30.70 44.24
N ALA A 8 -25.12 -30.00 45.19
CA ALA A 8 -24.18 -28.91 44.87
C ALA A 8 -22.69 -29.24 45.13
N ALA A 9 -22.33 -30.53 45.12
CA ALA A 9 -20.97 -31.03 45.31
C ALA A 9 -20.46 -31.88 44.12
N ALA A 10 -20.94 -31.60 42.91
CA ALA A 10 -20.41 -32.18 41.67
C ALA A 10 -20.20 -31.07 40.63
N THR A 11 -18.99 -31.03 40.07
CA THR A 11 -18.49 -30.11 39.02
C THR A 11 -17.97 -28.78 39.58
N THR A 12 -16.71 -28.57 39.98
CA THR A 12 -15.43 -29.08 39.46
C THR A 12 -15.39 -29.19 37.94
N ALA A 13 -15.39 -28.05 37.25
CA ALA A 13 -14.50 -27.77 36.11
C ALA A 13 -14.88 -26.44 35.43
N SER A 14 -13.85 -25.66 35.11
CA SER A 14 -13.84 -24.61 34.07
C SER A 14 -14.42 -23.24 34.43
N SER A 15 -13.57 -22.34 34.91
CA SER A 15 -13.29 -21.06 34.22
C SER A 15 -12.17 -20.28 34.90
N SER A 16 -11.02 -20.93 35.09
CA SER A 16 -9.73 -20.25 35.21
C SER A 16 -9.05 -20.34 33.85
N SER A 17 -9.29 -19.37 32.97
CA SER A 17 -8.54 -19.27 31.71
C SER A 17 -8.46 -17.83 31.20
N ASP A 18 -7.26 -17.28 31.34
CA ASP A 18 -6.56 -16.42 30.40
C ASP A 18 -7.25 -15.14 29.90
N LYS A 19 -6.97 -14.04 30.61
CA LYS A 19 -6.75 -12.74 29.97
C LYS A 19 -5.51 -12.85 29.07
N LYS A 20 -5.68 -13.36 27.85
CA LYS A 20 -4.61 -13.48 26.85
C LYS A 20 -4.17 -12.07 26.42
N ALA A 21 -3.03 -11.61 26.93
CA ALA A 21 -2.37 -10.40 26.49
C ALA A 21 -2.16 -10.50 24.96
N LYS A 22 -2.71 -9.53 24.22
CA LYS A 22 -2.59 -9.44 22.77
C LYS A 22 -1.12 -9.18 22.44
N GLU A 23 -0.39 -10.22 21.99
CA GLU A 23 1.04 -10.16 21.66
C GLU A 23 1.33 -9.00 20.72
N ARG A 24 2.36 -8.21 21.06
CA ARG A 24 2.87 -7.15 20.20
C ARG A 24 3.36 -7.80 18.89
N PRO A 25 2.88 -7.41 17.70
CA PRO A 25 3.49 -7.89 16.47
C PRO A 25 4.96 -7.49 16.47
N SER A 26 5.86 -8.47 16.32
CA SER A 26 7.30 -8.25 16.18
C SER A 26 7.57 -7.14 15.18
N ALA A 27 8.39 -6.15 15.57
CA ALA A 27 8.72 -5.00 14.73
C ALA A 27 9.20 -5.41 13.33
N LEU A 28 9.81 -6.59 13.22
CA LEU A 28 10.25 -7.20 11.97
C LEU A 28 9.09 -7.55 11.03
N ARG A 29 7.96 -8.04 11.56
CA ARG A 29 6.74 -8.32 10.78
C ARG A 29 6.06 -7.05 10.29
N SER A 30 6.06 -5.97 11.08
CA SER A 30 5.56 -4.66 10.66
C SER A 30 6.48 -3.94 9.67
N ILE A 31 7.79 -4.13 9.76
CA ILE A 31 8.78 -3.52 8.84
C ILE A 31 8.76 -4.24 7.48
N ILE A 32 8.62 -5.58 7.46
CA ILE A 32 8.54 -6.36 6.21
C ILE A 32 7.19 -6.17 5.51
N ALA A 33 6.08 -6.07 6.26
CA ALA A 33 4.81 -5.59 5.71
C ALA A 33 4.90 -4.11 5.26
N GLY A 34 5.86 -3.37 5.80
CA GLY A 34 6.08 -1.93 5.64
C GLY A 34 6.77 -1.49 4.35
N SER A 35 7.53 -2.36 3.69
CA SER A 35 8.70 -1.90 2.94
C SER A 35 8.45 -1.25 1.56
N THR A 36 7.22 -1.23 1.04
CA THR A 36 6.94 -0.49 -0.22
C THR A 36 5.64 0.33 -0.26
N ALA A 37 4.82 0.29 0.78
CA ALA A 37 3.62 1.13 0.93
C ALA A 37 3.21 1.37 2.39
N GLY A 38 3.93 0.76 3.33
CA GLY A 38 3.41 0.59 4.67
C GLY A 38 3.69 1.74 5.63
N ALA A 39 4.56 2.71 5.36
CA ALA A 39 4.64 3.88 6.26
C ALA A 39 3.31 4.66 6.26
N VAL A 40 2.71 4.88 5.08
CA VAL A 40 1.36 5.45 4.90
C VAL A 40 0.28 4.50 5.42
N GLU A 41 0.32 3.22 5.05
CA GLU A 41 -0.72 2.24 5.44
C GLU A 41 -0.69 2.02 6.96
N ILE A 42 0.49 2.04 7.60
CA ILE A 42 0.67 2.00 9.05
C ILE A 42 0.19 3.32 9.66
N ALA A 43 0.60 4.48 9.17
CA ALA A 43 0.20 5.78 9.72
C ALA A 43 -1.29 6.10 9.56
N ILE A 44 -2.00 5.51 8.59
CA ILE A 44 -3.45 5.70 8.39
C ILE A 44 -4.27 4.56 9.04
N THR A 45 -3.79 3.32 9.00
CA THR A 45 -4.51 2.16 9.57
C THR A 45 -4.28 2.04 11.07
N TYR A 46 -3.08 2.31 11.58
CA TYR A 46 -2.77 2.16 13.01
C TYR A 46 -3.48 3.17 13.92
N PRO A 47 -3.71 4.45 13.55
CA PRO A 47 -4.55 5.31 14.40
C PRO A 47 -6.02 4.88 14.38
N ALA A 48 -6.50 4.22 13.33
CA ALA A 48 -7.86 3.67 13.30
C ALA A 48 -8.01 2.43 14.21
N GLU A 49 -6.94 1.66 14.39
CA GLU A 49 -6.92 0.43 15.19
C GLU A 49 -6.52 0.64 16.66
N TYR A 50 -5.94 1.80 17.01
CA TYR A 50 -5.44 2.13 18.36
C TYR A 50 -6.07 3.39 19.01
N ALA A 51 -7.07 4.01 18.38
CA ALA A 51 -7.80 5.13 18.98
C ALA A 51 -8.83 4.65 20.03
N ASP A 52 -8.32 4.17 21.16
CA ASP A 52 -9.08 4.11 22.43
C ASP A 52 -9.10 5.49 23.14
N GLY A 53 -8.56 6.52 22.47
CA GLY A 53 -8.59 7.92 22.88
C GLY A 53 -9.47 8.74 21.94
N LYS A 54 -10.36 9.55 22.53
CA LYS A 54 -11.41 10.39 21.91
C LYS A 54 -10.90 11.38 20.83
N ILE A 55 -10.47 10.90 19.68
CA ILE A 55 -10.20 11.73 18.50
C ILE A 55 -11.36 11.52 17.53
N SER A 56 -12.10 12.59 17.21
CA SER A 56 -13.25 12.48 16.31
C SER A 56 -12.79 12.05 14.91
N GLY A 57 -13.57 11.17 14.26
CA GLY A 57 -13.26 10.63 12.92
C GLY A 57 -12.76 11.67 11.90
N PRO A 58 -13.37 12.87 11.79
CA PRO A 58 -12.88 13.92 10.90
C PRO A 58 -11.46 14.40 11.19
N ARG A 59 -11.04 14.49 12.45
CA ARG A 59 -9.68 14.94 12.83
C ARG A 59 -8.63 13.90 12.47
N THR A 60 -8.93 12.63 12.65
CA THR A 60 -8.05 11.51 12.25
C THR A 60 -7.85 11.49 10.74
N VAL A 61 -8.92 11.73 9.96
CA VAL A 61 -8.83 11.80 8.49
C VAL A 61 -7.96 12.96 8.03
N ILE A 62 -8.14 14.15 8.63
CA ILE A 62 -7.32 15.33 8.29
C ILE A 62 -5.85 15.12 8.68
N ALA A 63 -5.58 14.53 9.85
CA ALA A 63 -4.22 14.21 10.28
C ALA A 63 -3.55 13.18 9.35
N GLY A 64 -4.28 12.13 8.96
CA GLY A 64 -3.79 11.12 8.01
C GLY A 64 -3.51 11.71 6.62
N PHE A 65 -4.38 12.60 6.14
CA PHE A 65 -4.16 13.31 4.88
C PHE A 65 -2.95 14.24 4.95
N GLY A 66 -2.82 15.03 6.02
CA GLY A 66 -1.68 15.92 6.25
C GLY A 66 -0.36 15.16 6.34
N ALA A 67 -0.35 14.01 7.02
CA ALA A 67 0.81 13.11 7.07
C ALA A 67 1.18 12.58 5.68
N GLY A 68 0.19 12.08 4.91
CA GLY A 68 0.43 11.56 3.56
C GLY A 68 0.91 12.60 2.55
N VAL A 69 0.41 13.83 2.65
CA VAL A 69 0.89 14.98 1.85
C VAL A 69 2.33 15.33 2.21
N THR A 70 2.65 15.37 3.51
CA THR A 70 3.99 15.71 4.01
C THR A 70 5.02 14.65 3.59
N GLU A 71 4.68 13.37 3.73
CA GLU A 71 5.51 12.27 3.25
C GLU A 71 5.69 12.32 1.72
N SER A 72 4.59 12.56 1.00
CA SER A 72 4.65 12.68 -0.47
C SER A 72 5.56 13.82 -0.89
N LEU A 73 5.52 14.94 -0.19
CA LEU A 73 6.33 16.11 -0.48
C LEU A 73 7.80 15.85 -0.16
N LEU A 74 8.10 15.44 1.07
CA LEU A 74 9.48 15.39 1.56
C LEU A 74 10.24 14.13 1.14
N ALA A 75 9.55 12.99 1.01
CA ALA A 75 10.18 11.70 0.75
C ALA A 75 9.83 11.15 -0.63
N VAL A 76 8.56 11.01 -0.96
CA VAL A 76 8.19 10.20 -2.15
C VAL A 76 8.50 10.92 -3.46
N THR A 77 8.05 12.18 -3.60
CA THR A 77 8.16 12.91 -4.86
C THR A 77 9.60 13.15 -5.32
N PRO A 78 10.55 13.60 -4.48
CA PRO A 78 11.94 13.78 -4.94
C PRO A 78 12.58 12.46 -5.40
N PHE A 79 12.36 11.36 -4.67
CA PHE A 79 12.91 10.05 -5.03
C PHE A 79 12.27 9.48 -6.30
N GLU A 80 10.95 9.58 -6.42
CA GLU A 80 10.25 9.14 -7.63
C GLU A 80 10.60 10.00 -8.84
N SER A 81 10.74 11.32 -8.69
CA SER A 81 11.15 12.21 -9.78
C SER A 81 12.54 11.85 -10.31
N ILE A 82 13.52 11.61 -9.42
CA ILE A 82 14.88 11.19 -9.82
C ILE A 82 14.83 9.82 -10.50
N LYS A 83 14.11 8.85 -9.93
CA LYS A 83 13.99 7.50 -10.50
C LYS A 83 13.35 7.54 -11.88
N THR A 84 12.24 8.26 -12.05
CA THR A 84 11.53 8.35 -13.32
C THR A 84 12.37 9.08 -14.36
N THR A 85 13.03 10.19 -13.99
CA THR A 85 13.96 10.91 -14.87
C THR A 85 15.12 10.02 -15.32
N LEU A 86 15.69 9.21 -14.43
CA LEU A 86 16.76 8.26 -14.76
C LEU A 86 16.27 7.16 -15.72
N ILE A 87 15.06 6.64 -15.52
CA ILE A 87 14.46 5.64 -16.41
C ILE A 87 14.18 6.26 -17.79
N ASP A 88 13.73 7.50 -17.83
CA ASP A 88 13.45 8.24 -19.07
C ASP A 88 14.73 8.55 -19.83
N ASP A 89 15.79 8.99 -19.14
CA ASP A 89 17.12 9.26 -19.71
C ASP A 89 17.72 7.99 -20.35
N ARG A 90 17.52 6.84 -19.72
CA ARG A 90 17.96 5.53 -20.27
C ARG A 90 17.24 5.13 -21.55
N LYS A 91 16.08 5.70 -21.85
CA LYS A 91 15.35 5.48 -23.11
C LYS A 91 15.76 6.46 -24.20
N SER A 92 16.47 7.53 -23.85
CA SER A 92 16.98 8.52 -24.81
C SER A 92 18.11 7.95 -25.64
N ALA A 93 18.30 8.49 -26.86
CA ALA A 93 19.36 8.06 -27.77
C ALA A 93 20.78 8.26 -27.19
N ASN A 94 20.95 9.24 -26.30
CA ASN A 94 22.21 9.55 -25.63
C ASN A 94 22.02 9.63 -24.10
N PRO A 95 22.05 8.50 -23.38
CA PRO A 95 21.86 8.49 -21.94
C PRO A 95 23.03 9.19 -21.22
N ARG A 96 22.70 10.17 -20.37
CA ARG A 96 23.67 11.01 -19.64
C ARG A 96 23.77 10.64 -18.16
N MET A 97 22.77 9.95 -17.61
CA MET A 97 22.64 9.65 -16.19
C MET A 97 22.96 8.17 -15.91
N ARG A 98 24.14 7.93 -15.31
CA ARG A 98 24.60 6.57 -15.00
C ARG A 98 23.93 5.95 -13.77
N GLY A 99 23.48 6.78 -12.82
CA GLY A 99 22.86 6.31 -11.59
C GLY A 99 22.19 7.43 -10.79
N PHE A 100 21.55 7.04 -9.69
CA PHE A 100 20.75 7.95 -8.84
C PHE A 100 21.58 9.12 -8.31
N LEU A 101 22.75 8.86 -7.71
CA LEU A 101 23.63 9.89 -7.16
C LEU A 101 24.20 10.83 -8.25
N HIS A 102 24.38 10.34 -9.47
CA HIS A 102 24.84 11.14 -10.60
C HIS A 102 23.71 12.01 -11.20
N ALA A 103 22.46 11.54 -11.12
CA ALA A 103 21.29 12.26 -11.60
C ALA A 103 20.96 13.48 -10.73
N VAL A 104 21.17 13.42 -9.41
CA VAL A 104 20.86 14.53 -8.48
C VAL A 104 21.50 15.87 -8.89
N PRO A 105 22.84 15.98 -9.06
CA PRO A 105 23.47 17.26 -9.42
C PRO A 105 23.08 17.74 -10.82
N ILE A 106 22.80 16.81 -11.75
CA ILE A 106 22.36 17.16 -13.12
C ILE A 106 20.96 17.77 -13.07
N ILE A 107 20.02 17.12 -12.38
CA ILE A 107 18.64 17.61 -12.23
C ILE A 107 18.63 18.95 -11.48
N ALA A 108 19.43 19.10 -10.42
CA ALA A 108 19.53 20.33 -9.67
C ALA A 108 20.03 21.50 -10.54
N ARG A 109 21.02 21.27 -11.41
CA ARG A 109 21.57 22.30 -12.31
C ARG A 109 20.63 22.62 -13.47
N GLU A 110 20.00 21.62 -14.08
CA GLU A 110 19.18 21.81 -15.29
C GLU A 110 17.74 22.26 -14.98
N ARG A 111 17.14 21.76 -13.88
CA ARG A 111 15.72 22.01 -13.54
C ARG A 111 15.52 22.80 -12.25
N GLY A 112 16.56 22.96 -11.45
CA GLY A 112 16.47 23.56 -10.11
C GLY A 112 15.71 22.69 -9.11
N LEU A 113 15.47 23.24 -7.92
CA LEU A 113 14.73 22.54 -6.84
C LEU A 113 13.33 22.10 -7.28
N ARG A 114 12.67 22.87 -8.15
CA ARG A 114 11.34 22.52 -8.69
C ARG A 114 11.32 21.26 -9.53
N GLY A 115 12.45 20.85 -10.11
CA GLY A 115 12.54 19.59 -10.88
C GLY A 115 12.25 18.36 -10.03
N PHE A 116 12.65 18.37 -8.76
CA PHE A 116 12.41 17.26 -7.83
C PHE A 116 10.95 17.11 -7.42
N PHE A 117 10.15 18.18 -7.53
CA PHE A 117 8.73 18.18 -7.17
C PHE A 117 7.80 18.10 -8.39
N GLN A 118 8.35 17.87 -9.57
CA GLN A 118 7.57 17.73 -10.79
C GLN A 118 6.70 16.46 -10.72
N GLY A 119 5.39 16.62 -10.95
CA GLY A 119 4.44 15.51 -10.79
C GLY A 119 4.00 15.25 -9.34
N PHE A 120 4.24 16.18 -8.40
CA PHE A 120 3.75 16.08 -7.02
C PHE A 120 2.23 15.86 -6.92
N VAL A 121 1.44 16.65 -7.64
CA VAL A 121 -0.03 16.59 -7.63
C VAL A 121 -0.54 15.20 -8.06
N PRO A 122 -0.18 14.68 -9.25
CA PRO A 122 -0.64 13.36 -9.67
C PRO A 122 -0.06 12.24 -8.79
N THR A 123 1.12 12.43 -8.18
CA THR A 123 1.70 11.47 -7.23
C THR A 123 0.88 11.36 -5.95
N THR A 124 0.52 12.50 -5.36
CA THR A 124 -0.29 12.57 -4.15
C THR A 124 -1.70 12.06 -4.41
N ALA A 125 -2.32 12.48 -5.51
CA ALA A 125 -3.65 12.01 -5.92
C ALA A 125 -3.67 10.48 -6.12
N ARG A 126 -2.63 9.93 -6.75
CA ARG A 126 -2.48 8.48 -6.91
C ARG A 126 -2.39 7.75 -5.58
N GLN A 127 -1.60 8.26 -4.63
CA GLN A 127 -1.47 7.62 -3.31
C GLN A 127 -2.80 7.62 -2.56
N ALA A 128 -3.51 8.75 -2.55
CA ALA A 128 -4.83 8.86 -1.96
C ALA A 128 -5.82 7.88 -2.61
N ALA A 129 -5.85 7.84 -3.95
CA ALA A 129 -6.72 6.94 -4.70
C ALA A 129 -6.39 5.46 -4.46
N ASN A 130 -5.11 5.11 -4.34
CA ASN A 130 -4.69 3.74 -4.05
C ASN A 130 -5.19 3.27 -2.69
N SER A 131 -5.00 4.08 -1.64
CA SER A 131 -5.51 3.74 -0.31
C SER A 131 -7.04 3.69 -0.29
N ALA A 132 -7.71 4.72 -0.79
CA ALA A 132 -9.18 4.78 -0.79
C ALA A 132 -9.82 3.61 -1.56
N THR A 133 -9.29 3.30 -2.75
CA THR A 133 -9.84 2.23 -3.58
C THR A 133 -9.53 0.86 -3.00
N ARG A 134 -8.30 0.64 -2.51
CA ARG A 134 -7.92 -0.65 -1.92
C ARG A 134 -8.76 -0.98 -0.71
N PHE A 135 -8.89 -0.06 0.24
CA PHE A 135 -9.71 -0.26 1.43
C PHE A 135 -11.20 -0.32 1.09
N GLY A 136 -11.70 0.59 0.25
CA GLY A 136 -13.11 0.64 -0.14
C GLY A 136 -13.56 -0.62 -0.87
N SER A 137 -12.84 -1.02 -1.92
CA SER A 137 -13.16 -2.22 -2.70
C SER A 137 -12.99 -3.50 -1.88
N TYR A 138 -11.93 -3.62 -1.07
CA TYR A 138 -11.75 -4.77 -0.20
C TYR A 138 -12.86 -4.89 0.83
N THR A 139 -13.21 -3.78 1.51
CA THR A 139 -14.26 -3.76 2.53
C THR A 139 -15.61 -4.09 1.92
N PHE A 140 -15.94 -3.48 0.78
CA PHE A 140 -17.20 -3.74 0.08
C PHE A 140 -17.32 -5.21 -0.36
N LEU A 141 -16.31 -5.75 -1.04
CA LEU A 141 -16.31 -7.14 -1.49
C LEU A 141 -16.33 -8.12 -0.32
N ARG A 142 -15.63 -7.80 0.78
CA ARG A 142 -15.63 -8.61 2.00
C ARG A 142 -17.00 -8.59 2.69
N GLN A 143 -17.64 -7.42 2.81
CA GLN A 143 -18.99 -7.28 3.36
C GLN A 143 -20.01 -8.04 2.52
N LEU A 144 -19.92 -7.92 1.20
CA LEU A 144 -20.76 -8.66 0.27
C LEU A 144 -20.58 -10.18 0.45
N ALA A 145 -19.34 -10.67 0.48
CA ALA A 145 -19.08 -12.09 0.70
C ALA A 145 -19.53 -12.58 2.09
N GLN A 146 -19.39 -11.76 3.14
CA GLN A 146 -19.90 -12.08 4.48
C GLN A 146 -21.43 -12.10 4.55
N SER A 147 -22.13 -11.34 3.70
CA SER A 147 -23.60 -11.37 3.65
C SER A 147 -24.19 -12.69 3.13
N TYR A 148 -23.39 -13.48 2.41
CA TYR A 148 -23.78 -14.80 1.91
C TYR A 148 -23.39 -15.96 2.85
N ILE A 149 -22.75 -15.68 3.99
CA ILE A 149 -22.25 -16.67 4.94
C ILE A 149 -23.00 -16.54 6.27
N ALA A 150 -23.19 -17.65 7.00
CA ALA A 150 -23.86 -17.62 8.29
C ALA A 150 -23.13 -16.69 9.29
N PRO A 151 -23.86 -15.95 10.16
CA PRO A 151 -23.26 -15.07 11.15
C PRO A 151 -22.28 -15.83 12.06
N GLY A 152 -20.99 -15.51 11.98
CA GLY A 152 -19.94 -16.11 12.82
C GLY A 152 -18.93 -17.00 12.07
N GLU A 153 -19.20 -17.38 10.82
CA GLU A 153 -18.22 -18.09 10.00
C GLU A 153 -17.19 -17.12 9.40
N LYS A 154 -15.90 -17.48 9.48
CA LYS A 154 -14.83 -16.71 8.84
C LYS A 154 -14.80 -17.08 7.36
N LEU A 155 -14.56 -16.09 6.50
CA LEU A 155 -14.28 -16.38 5.09
C LEU A 155 -13.10 -17.34 4.97
N GLY A 156 -13.28 -18.41 4.18
CA GLY A 156 -12.20 -19.31 3.83
C GLY A 156 -11.02 -18.53 3.22
N THR A 157 -9.81 -19.07 3.41
CA THR A 157 -8.57 -18.47 2.89
C THR A 157 -8.65 -18.19 1.39
N LEU A 158 -9.23 -19.10 0.62
CA LEU A 158 -9.38 -18.95 -0.83
C LEU A 158 -10.36 -17.84 -1.22
N ALA A 159 -11.46 -17.68 -0.48
CA ALA A 159 -12.42 -16.60 -0.69
C ALA A 159 -11.81 -15.23 -0.34
N THR A 160 -11.09 -15.16 0.79
CA THR A 160 -10.37 -13.95 1.19
C THR A 160 -9.29 -13.57 0.18
N PHE A 161 -8.58 -14.57 -0.36
CA PHE A 161 -7.59 -14.38 -1.42
C PHE A 161 -8.23 -13.87 -2.71
N GLY A 162 -9.34 -14.47 -3.16
CA GLY A 162 -10.08 -14.03 -4.34
C GLY A 162 -10.57 -12.59 -4.22
N ILE A 163 -11.14 -12.23 -3.07
CA ILE A 163 -11.58 -10.86 -2.77
C ILE A 163 -10.39 -9.88 -2.77
N GLY A 164 -9.28 -10.25 -2.15
CA GLY A 164 -8.05 -9.46 -2.18
C GLY A 164 -7.52 -9.26 -3.60
N GLY A 165 -7.57 -10.30 -4.43
CA GLY A 165 -7.17 -10.25 -5.84
C GLY A 165 -8.05 -9.32 -6.68
N ILE A 166 -9.38 -9.43 -6.55
CA ILE A 166 -10.34 -8.56 -7.26
C ILE A 166 -10.20 -7.11 -6.79
N ALA A 167 -10.10 -6.87 -5.47
CA ALA A 167 -9.85 -5.54 -4.92
C ALA A 167 -8.54 -4.94 -5.46
N GLY A 168 -7.48 -5.77 -5.58
CA GLY A 168 -6.22 -5.37 -6.20
C GLY A 168 -6.36 -4.99 -7.67
N LEU A 169 -7.11 -5.77 -8.46
CA LEU A 169 -7.41 -5.47 -9.86
C LEU A 169 -8.16 -4.13 -10.00
N ILE A 170 -9.23 -3.94 -9.23
CA ILE A 170 -10.02 -2.69 -9.22
C ILE A 170 -9.10 -1.52 -8.89
N THR A 171 -8.27 -1.65 -7.86
CA THR A 171 -7.33 -0.61 -7.44
C THR A 171 -6.36 -0.23 -8.56
N VAL A 172 -5.83 -1.22 -9.29
CA VAL A 172 -4.93 -0.94 -10.43
C VAL A 172 -5.67 -0.19 -11.53
N TYR A 173 -6.84 -0.64 -11.95
CA TYR A 173 -7.59 0.02 -13.03
C TYR A 173 -8.03 1.44 -12.67
N VAL A 174 -8.41 1.69 -11.41
CA VAL A 174 -8.81 3.03 -10.94
C VAL A 174 -7.61 3.96 -10.82
N THR A 175 -6.46 3.46 -10.38
CA THR A 175 -5.26 4.30 -10.17
C THR A 175 -4.41 4.47 -11.43
N GLN A 176 -4.58 3.61 -12.44
CA GLN A 176 -3.77 3.63 -13.65
C GLN A 176 -3.77 4.96 -14.40
N PRO A 177 -4.89 5.68 -14.59
CA PRO A 177 -4.87 7.00 -15.24
C PRO A 177 -3.98 8.01 -14.50
N LEU A 178 -3.98 7.99 -13.17
CA LEU A 178 -3.15 8.86 -12.35
C LEU A 178 -1.66 8.49 -12.47
N ASP A 179 -1.35 7.20 -12.58
CA ASP A 179 0.01 6.72 -12.86
C ASP A 179 0.51 7.17 -14.24
N THR A 180 -0.34 7.12 -15.26
CA THR A 180 0.00 7.60 -16.61
C THR A 180 0.30 9.10 -16.59
N VAL A 181 -0.55 9.92 -15.96
CA VAL A 181 -0.30 11.37 -15.83
C VAL A 181 0.94 11.66 -14.99
N LYS A 182 1.14 10.93 -13.89
CA LYS A 182 2.34 11.05 -13.05
C LYS A 182 3.62 10.78 -13.84
N THR A 183 3.68 9.66 -14.55
CA THR A 183 4.88 9.27 -15.31
C THR A 183 5.18 10.24 -16.44
N ARG A 184 4.16 10.74 -17.14
CA ARG A 184 4.30 11.81 -18.15
C ARG A 184 4.72 13.14 -17.54
N MET A 185 4.25 13.49 -16.35
CA MET A 185 4.66 14.71 -15.65
C MET A 185 6.08 14.62 -15.06
N GLN A 186 6.59 13.42 -14.80
CA GLN A 186 7.94 13.17 -14.27
C GLN A 186 8.98 12.91 -15.38
N SER A 187 8.59 12.91 -16.65
CA SER A 187 9.54 12.76 -17.77
C SER A 187 10.44 13.98 -17.93
N ILE A 188 11.52 13.82 -18.68
CA ILE A 188 12.52 14.88 -18.88
C ILE A 188 11.92 16.10 -19.58
N GLU A 189 11.10 15.84 -20.59
CA GLU A 189 10.48 16.84 -21.46
C GLU A 189 9.18 17.41 -20.89
N ALA A 190 8.73 16.91 -19.73
CA ALA A 190 7.44 17.30 -19.17
C ALA A 190 7.30 18.81 -18.94
N ARG A 191 8.41 19.53 -18.69
CA ARG A 191 8.39 20.98 -18.47
C ARG A 191 8.23 21.79 -19.76
N SER A 192 8.69 21.28 -20.90
CA SER A 192 8.48 21.93 -22.21
C SER A 192 7.13 21.56 -22.81
N LEU A 193 6.64 20.35 -22.54
CA LEU A 193 5.40 19.82 -23.12
C LEU A 193 4.15 20.18 -22.31
N TYR A 194 4.24 20.30 -20.98
CA TYR A 194 3.07 20.47 -20.11
C TYR A 194 3.21 21.64 -19.14
N LYS A 195 2.16 22.49 -19.10
CA LYS A 195 2.06 23.59 -18.13
C LYS A 195 1.71 23.09 -16.73
N ASN A 196 0.74 22.18 -16.64
CA ASN A 196 0.17 21.65 -15.40
C ASN A 196 -0.25 20.18 -15.60
N SER A 197 -0.49 19.45 -14.51
CA SER A 197 -0.95 18.05 -14.58
C SER A 197 -2.32 17.90 -15.26
N PHE A 198 -3.23 18.87 -15.08
CA PHE A 198 -4.50 18.91 -15.81
C PHE A 198 -4.32 19.15 -17.31
N HIS A 199 -3.36 20.01 -17.67
CA HIS A 199 -3.02 20.25 -19.08
C HIS A 199 -2.42 18.98 -19.71
N CYS A 200 -1.58 18.25 -18.97
CA CYS A 200 -1.07 16.95 -19.40
C CYS A 200 -2.19 15.94 -19.65
N ALA A 201 -3.12 15.79 -18.71
CA ALA A 201 -4.26 14.89 -18.87
C ALA A 201 -5.15 15.28 -20.07
N ALA A 202 -5.43 16.57 -20.24
CA ALA A 202 -6.20 17.06 -21.39
C ALA A 202 -5.49 16.80 -22.72
N LEU A 203 -4.17 16.97 -22.76
CA LEU A 203 -3.38 16.75 -23.97
C LEU A 203 -3.33 15.25 -24.34
N ILE A 204 -3.17 14.36 -23.35
CA ILE A 204 -3.24 12.90 -23.55
C ILE A 204 -4.61 12.53 -24.12
N TYR A 205 -5.69 13.04 -23.52
CA TYR A 205 -7.06 12.76 -23.99
C TYR A 205 -7.28 13.23 -25.43
N LYS A 206 -6.81 14.43 -25.79
CA LYS A 206 -7.02 15.03 -27.11
C LYS A 206 -6.14 14.41 -28.20
N ASN A 207 -4.88 14.11 -27.90
CA ASN A 207 -3.89 13.73 -28.92
C ASN A 207 -3.68 12.21 -29.02
N GLU A 208 -3.81 11.48 -27.91
CA GLU A 208 -3.48 10.05 -27.84
C GLU A 208 -4.71 9.18 -27.53
N GLY A 209 -5.83 9.80 -27.14
CA GLY A 209 -7.08 9.11 -26.86
C GLY A 209 -7.20 8.53 -25.44
N VAL A 210 -8.42 8.13 -25.09
CA VAL A 210 -8.79 7.70 -23.73
C VAL A 210 -8.13 6.38 -23.31
N LEU A 211 -7.88 5.46 -24.24
CA LEU A 211 -7.28 4.16 -23.92
C LEU A 211 -5.82 4.28 -23.46
N THR A 212 -5.14 5.36 -23.83
CA THR A 212 -3.75 5.62 -23.44
C THR A 212 -3.59 5.76 -21.93
N PHE A 213 -4.63 6.19 -21.20
CA PHE A 213 -4.59 6.22 -19.73
C PHE A 213 -4.39 4.83 -19.11
N TRP A 214 -4.83 3.76 -19.77
CA TRP A 214 -4.64 2.37 -19.33
C TRP A 214 -3.52 1.63 -20.06
N SER A 215 -2.82 2.31 -20.98
CA SER A 215 -1.62 1.75 -21.60
C SER A 215 -0.56 1.52 -20.50
N GLY A 216 -0.29 0.25 -20.18
CA GLY A 216 0.58 -0.14 -19.08
C GLY A 216 -0.11 -0.82 -17.87
N ALA A 217 -1.45 -0.93 -17.87
CA ALA A 217 -2.16 -1.68 -16.83
C ALA A 217 -1.73 -3.15 -16.78
N LEU A 218 -1.62 -3.79 -17.94
CA LEU A 218 -1.23 -5.20 -18.06
C LEU A 218 0.19 -5.49 -17.51
N PRO A 219 1.27 -4.80 -17.94
CA PRO A 219 2.60 -5.04 -17.37
C PRO A 219 2.67 -4.69 -15.88
N ARG A 220 1.86 -3.73 -15.41
CA ARG A 220 1.75 -3.44 -13.97
C ARG A 220 1.13 -4.60 -13.20
N LEU A 221 0.04 -5.19 -13.72
CA LEU A 221 -0.60 -6.36 -13.13
C LEU A 221 0.33 -7.57 -13.09
N ALA A 222 1.02 -7.86 -14.21
CA ALA A 222 2.01 -8.92 -14.27
C ALA A 222 3.11 -8.72 -13.20
N ARG A 223 3.64 -7.50 -13.07
CA ARG A 223 4.61 -7.16 -12.02
C ARG A 223 4.07 -7.42 -10.62
N LEU A 224 2.82 -7.05 -10.34
CA LEU A 224 2.19 -7.24 -9.03
C LEU A 224 2.03 -8.71 -8.68
N ILE A 225 1.56 -9.52 -9.64
CA ILE A 225 1.38 -10.97 -9.45
C ILE A 225 2.72 -11.66 -9.22
N LEU A 226 3.72 -11.39 -10.07
CA LEU A 226 5.05 -11.97 -9.95
C LEU A 226 5.74 -11.54 -8.64
N SER A 227 5.71 -10.24 -8.33
CA SER A 227 6.29 -9.72 -7.09
C SER A 227 5.61 -10.31 -5.86
N GLY A 228 4.28 -10.44 -5.87
CA GLY A 228 3.53 -11.05 -4.77
C GLY A 228 3.96 -12.50 -4.57
N GLY A 229 3.96 -13.30 -5.64
CA GLY A 229 4.38 -14.71 -5.59
C GLY A 229 5.79 -14.87 -5.04
N ILE A 230 6.77 -14.13 -5.58
CA ILE A 230 8.17 -14.19 -5.12
C ILE A 230 8.28 -13.83 -3.63
N VAL A 231 7.61 -12.77 -3.18
CA VAL A 231 7.67 -12.34 -1.77
C VAL A 231 7.09 -13.40 -0.85
N PHE A 232 5.93 -13.99 -1.19
CA PHE A 232 5.33 -15.04 -0.37
C PHE A 232 6.17 -16.31 -0.34
N THR A 233 6.70 -16.75 -1.49
CA THR A 233 7.62 -17.91 -1.54
C THR A 233 8.87 -17.69 -0.71
N MET A 234 9.50 -16.51 -0.84
CA MET A 234 10.70 -16.18 -0.05
C MET A 234 10.38 -16.07 1.44
N TYR A 235 9.21 -15.55 1.81
CA TYR A 235 8.76 -15.49 3.19
C TYR A 235 8.59 -16.89 3.79
N GLU A 236 7.90 -17.80 3.10
CA GLU A 236 7.73 -19.20 3.55
C GLU A 236 9.09 -19.89 3.72
N LYS A 237 9.99 -19.73 2.74
CA LYS A 237 11.34 -20.31 2.82
C LYS A 237 12.19 -19.69 3.92
N SER A 238 12.01 -18.40 4.21
CA SER A 238 12.71 -17.72 5.31
C SER A 238 12.22 -18.22 6.67
N ILE A 239 10.92 -18.45 6.83
CA ILE A 239 10.36 -19.04 8.06
C ILE A 239 10.85 -20.47 8.23
N GLU A 240 10.77 -21.30 7.18
CA GLU A 240 11.25 -22.68 7.22
C GLU A 240 12.74 -22.76 7.60
N LEU A 241 13.55 -21.85 7.07
CA LEU A 241 14.97 -21.75 7.42
C LEU A 241 15.17 -21.29 8.87
N MET A 242 14.37 -20.34 9.35
CA MET A 242 14.43 -19.82 10.71
C MET A 242 14.03 -20.89 11.73
N ASP A 243 12.94 -21.62 11.49
CA ASP A 243 12.48 -22.74 12.32
C ASP A 243 13.50 -23.90 12.33
N ARG A 244 14.27 -24.07 11.24
CA ARG A 244 15.36 -25.06 11.17
C ARG A 244 16.62 -24.62 11.95
N MET A 245 16.87 -23.32 12.08
CA MET A 245 18.03 -22.78 12.81
C MET A 245 17.78 -22.56 14.30
N ASP A 246 16.55 -22.22 14.72
CA ASP A 246 16.15 -22.11 16.13
C ASP A 246 14.83 -22.85 16.39
N PRO A 247 14.86 -24.20 16.43
CA PRO A 247 13.66 -25.00 16.67
C PRO A 247 13.05 -24.82 18.08
N GLU A 248 13.81 -24.28 19.04
CA GLU A 248 13.30 -23.97 20.40
C GLU A 248 12.79 -22.53 20.56
N LYS A 249 12.90 -21.67 19.51
CA LYS A 249 12.57 -20.22 19.56
C LYS A 249 13.19 -19.51 20.77
N LYS A 250 14.42 -19.90 21.11
CA LYS A 250 15.07 -19.48 22.36
C LYS A 250 15.81 -18.15 22.21
N TYR A 251 16.11 -17.75 20.96
CA TYR A 251 16.90 -16.55 20.66
C TYR A 251 16.19 -15.54 19.74
N ILE A 252 15.07 -15.90 19.10
CA ILE A 252 14.32 -15.05 18.14
C ILE A 252 12.81 -15.10 18.39
#